data_AF-A0A918AEW2-F1
#
_entry.id   AF-A0A918AEW2-F1
#
_cell.length_a   1.000
_cell.length_b   1.000
_cell.length_c   1.000
_cell.angle_alpha   90.00
_cell.angle_beta   90.00
_cell.angle_gamma   90.00
#
_symmetry.space_group_name_H-M   'P 1'
#
loop_
_entity.id
_entity.type
_entity.pdbx_description
1 polymer ?
#
loop_
_entity_poly.entity_id
_entity_poly.type
_entity_poly.pdbx_seq_one_letter_code
_entity_poly.pdbx_strand_id
1 'polypeptide(L)'
;MADFTHEGGLSQSSFTATAKGSLVHDPPATEGSGSVNVTMTLTTPETDDDQVVVIGAGEREGVYLNGREVKGKDETGVVLYTRVIAFVASVGAITELVALTPRLSRSDRVYMGSLVTTTAPHTVQDILAEIAGGWSRQELEKSTLNWKLTLDERNCPRAFQLVWRAPIQEAVLASSWTTGYSGWRTGTIEAPQ
;
A
#
# COMPACT_ATOMS: atom_id res chain seq x y z
N MET A 1 7.89 -9.47 10.88
CA MET A 1 6.50 -9.11 11.27
C MET A 1 6.48 -7.79 12.00
N ALA A 2 5.45 -6.98 11.81
CA ALA A 2 5.13 -5.79 12.60
C ALA A 2 3.61 -5.65 12.73
N ASP A 3 3.17 -4.98 13.78
CA ASP A 3 1.79 -4.50 13.85
C ASP A 3 1.71 -3.16 13.14
N PHE A 4 0.60 -2.91 12.45
CA PHE A 4 0.39 -1.68 11.71
C PHE A 4 -0.99 -1.10 11.94
N THR A 5 -1.06 0.21 11.74
CA THR A 5 -2.30 0.97 11.54
C THR A 5 -2.19 1.68 10.20
N HIS A 6 -3.30 1.79 9.49
CA HIS A 6 -3.37 2.47 8.21
C HIS A 6 -4.61 3.35 8.18
N GLU A 7 -4.46 4.54 7.61
CA GLU A 7 -5.56 5.41 7.25
C GLU A 7 -5.24 6.10 5.93
N GLY A 8 -6.26 6.32 5.11
CA GLY A 8 -6.07 7.11 3.90
C GLY A 8 -7.20 7.00 2.91
N GLY A 9 -7.05 7.74 1.83
CA GLY A 9 -8.05 7.80 0.80
C GLY A 9 -7.84 8.91 -0.21
N LEU A 10 -8.81 9.02 -1.10
CA LEU A 10 -8.94 10.12 -2.05
C LEU A 10 -9.65 11.28 -1.36
N SER A 11 -9.02 12.45 -1.32
CA SER A 11 -9.61 13.64 -0.66
C SER A 11 -10.93 14.12 -1.28
N GLN A 12 -11.20 13.73 -2.52
CA GLN A 12 -12.33 14.19 -3.33
C GLN A 12 -13.32 13.07 -3.67
N SER A 13 -13.20 11.89 -3.06
CA SER A 13 -14.18 10.81 -3.24
C SER A 13 -14.49 10.10 -1.93
N SER A 14 -15.50 9.23 -1.95
CA SER A 14 -15.81 8.35 -0.81
C SER A 14 -14.74 7.29 -0.57
N PHE A 15 -13.72 7.16 -1.43
CA PHE A 15 -12.67 6.17 -1.30
C PHE A 15 -11.78 6.48 -0.10
N THR A 16 -12.13 5.92 1.04
CA THR A 16 -11.44 6.07 2.31
C THR A 16 -11.43 4.73 3.02
N ALA A 17 -10.32 4.40 3.69
CA ALA A 17 -10.24 3.19 4.48
C ALA A 17 -9.34 3.37 5.68
N THR A 18 -9.69 2.64 6.74
CA THR A 18 -8.81 2.44 7.90
C THR A 18 -8.58 0.96 8.10
N ALA A 19 -7.36 0.59 8.47
CA ALA A 19 -7.05 -0.78 8.81
C ALA A 19 -6.11 -0.86 10.01
N LYS A 20 -6.22 -1.96 10.76
CA LYS A 20 -5.27 -2.33 11.81
C LYS A 20 -4.97 -3.80 11.69
N GLY A 21 -3.74 -4.20 11.93
CA GLY A 21 -3.37 -5.60 11.73
C GLY A 21 -1.89 -5.87 11.94
N SER A 22 -1.44 -6.96 11.35
CA SER A 22 -0.03 -7.32 11.30
C SER A 22 0.39 -7.58 9.86
N LEU A 23 1.64 -7.27 9.56
CA LEU A 23 2.26 -7.56 8.28
C LEU A 23 3.57 -8.31 8.47
N VAL A 24 3.85 -9.21 7.54
CA VAL A 24 5.14 -9.87 7.39
C VAL A 24 5.63 -9.52 6.00
N HIS A 25 6.75 -8.80 5.97
CA HIS A 25 7.54 -8.76 4.76
C HIS A 25 8.31 -10.06 4.70
N ASP A 26 7.95 -10.91 3.74
CA ASP A 26 8.70 -12.08 3.36
C ASP A 26 9.44 -11.72 2.06
N PRO A 27 10.78 -11.65 2.06
CA PRO A 27 11.53 -11.44 0.84
C PRO A 27 11.92 -12.79 0.21
N PRO A 28 11.12 -13.41 -0.69
CA PRO A 28 11.67 -14.42 -1.57
C PRO A 28 12.45 -13.73 -2.71
N ALA A 29 13.65 -14.23 -2.97
CA ALA A 29 14.71 -13.62 -3.77
C ALA A 29 14.45 -13.48 -5.28
N THR A 30 13.22 -13.58 -5.79
CA THR A 30 12.99 -13.69 -7.24
C THR A 30 11.75 -13.02 -7.83
N GLU A 31 10.70 -12.66 -7.08
CA GLU A 31 9.50 -12.07 -7.71
C GLU A 31 8.84 -10.97 -6.86
N GLY A 32 8.83 -9.75 -7.39
CA GLY A 32 7.82 -8.74 -7.11
C GLY A 32 8.02 -7.85 -5.88
N SER A 33 7.85 -6.55 -6.12
CA SER A 33 7.75 -5.44 -5.17
C SER A 33 6.63 -5.54 -4.12
N GLY A 34 5.75 -6.53 -4.28
CA GLY A 34 4.48 -6.66 -3.59
C GLY A 34 4.36 -7.86 -2.63
N SER A 35 5.41 -8.66 -2.43
CA SER A 35 5.32 -9.82 -1.52
C SER A 35 5.27 -9.35 -0.06
N VAL A 36 4.04 -9.16 0.42
CA VAL A 36 3.72 -8.90 1.82
C VAL A 36 2.57 -9.81 2.19
N ASN A 37 2.71 -10.51 3.31
CA ASN A 37 1.58 -11.17 3.93
C ASN A 37 0.98 -10.23 4.96
N VAL A 38 -0.33 -10.02 4.90
CA VAL A 38 -1.04 -9.08 5.77
C VAL A 38 -2.23 -9.79 6.38
N THR A 39 -2.46 -9.57 7.66
CA THR A 39 -3.76 -9.82 8.30
C THR A 39 -4.23 -8.52 8.88
N MET A 40 -5.48 -8.14 8.60
CA MET A 40 -6.02 -6.87 9.06
C MET A 40 -7.52 -6.93 9.28
N THR A 41 -7.97 -6.08 10.19
CA THR A 41 -9.36 -5.64 10.26
C THR A 41 -9.47 -4.37 9.44
N LEU A 42 -10.39 -4.36 8.47
CA LEU A 42 -10.58 -3.30 7.49
C LEU A 42 -11.95 -2.64 7.70
N THR A 43 -11.98 -1.31 7.70
CA THR A 43 -13.20 -0.50 7.71
C THR A 43 -13.19 0.38 6.46
N THR A 44 -14.28 0.36 5.71
CA THR A 44 -14.50 1.14 4.47
C THR A 44 -15.93 1.73 4.50
N PRO A 45 -16.32 2.64 3.59
CA PRO A 45 -17.71 3.06 3.48
C PRO A 45 -18.71 1.93 3.19
N GLU A 46 -18.23 0.80 2.66
CA GLU A 46 -19.06 -0.34 2.27
C GLU A 46 -19.16 -1.39 3.38
N THR A 47 -18.17 -1.43 4.29
CA THR A 47 -18.05 -2.51 5.28
C THR A 47 -17.43 -2.04 6.59
N ASP A 48 -17.92 -2.62 7.69
CA ASP A 48 -17.40 -2.39 9.03
C ASP A 48 -16.69 -3.65 9.55
N ASP A 49 -15.42 -3.53 9.89
CA ASP A 49 -14.59 -4.53 10.59
C ASP A 49 -14.40 -5.88 9.86
N ASP A 50 -14.32 -5.86 8.53
CA ASP A 50 -14.00 -7.05 7.74
C ASP A 50 -12.61 -7.60 8.07
N GLN A 51 -12.52 -8.91 8.25
CA GLN A 51 -11.25 -9.59 8.43
C GLN A 51 -10.66 -9.95 7.08
N VAL A 52 -9.47 -9.42 6.80
CA VAL A 52 -8.77 -9.64 5.53
C VAL A 52 -7.43 -10.30 5.80
N VAL A 53 -7.11 -11.32 5.01
CA VAL A 53 -5.76 -11.88 4.91
C VAL A 53 -5.29 -11.77 3.46
N VAL A 54 -4.12 -11.20 3.25
CA VAL A 54 -3.43 -11.16 1.96
C VAL A 54 -2.21 -12.06 2.06
N ILE A 55 -2.08 -13.00 1.14
CA ILE A 55 -0.89 -13.83 0.97
C ILE A 55 -0.26 -13.42 -0.36
N GLY A 56 0.94 -12.84 -0.31
CA GLY A 56 1.59 -12.22 -1.46
C GLY A 56 2.49 -13.15 -2.28
N ALA A 57 2.66 -14.41 -1.88
CA ALA A 57 3.41 -15.43 -2.62
C ALA A 57 3.08 -16.86 -2.14
N GLY A 58 3.32 -17.84 -3.01
CA GLY A 58 3.21 -19.28 -2.71
C GLY A 58 1.93 -19.93 -3.22
N GLU A 59 1.72 -21.22 -2.91
CA GLU A 59 0.58 -22.01 -3.42
C GLU A 59 -0.80 -21.47 -3.01
N ARG A 60 -0.84 -20.67 -1.95
CA ARG A 60 -2.05 -20.05 -1.39
C ARG A 60 -2.03 -18.52 -1.55
N GLU A 61 -1.33 -18.02 -2.57
CA GLU A 61 -1.36 -16.60 -2.93
C GLU A 61 -2.81 -16.16 -3.19
N GLY A 62 -3.19 -15.00 -2.63
CA GLY A 62 -4.51 -14.44 -2.83
C GLY A 62 -5.00 -13.54 -1.70
N VAL A 63 -6.23 -13.07 -1.86
CA VAL A 63 -6.97 -12.29 -0.86
C VAL A 63 -8.06 -13.16 -0.26
N TYR A 64 -8.11 -13.20 1.07
CA TYR A 64 -9.12 -13.92 1.84
C TYR A 64 -9.93 -12.92 2.66
N LEU A 65 -11.23 -12.87 2.41
CA LEU A 65 -12.18 -12.02 3.12
C LEU A 65 -13.04 -12.88 4.04
N ASN A 66 -13.04 -12.58 5.34
CA ASN A 66 -13.79 -13.31 6.36
C ASN A 66 -13.60 -14.84 6.28
N GLY A 67 -12.35 -15.25 6.04
CA GLY A 67 -11.95 -16.66 5.92
C GLY A 67 -12.18 -17.30 4.54
N ARG A 68 -12.75 -16.58 3.57
CA ARG A 68 -13.05 -17.09 2.23
C ARG A 68 -12.15 -16.45 1.19
N GLU A 69 -11.56 -17.28 0.33
CA GLU A 69 -10.79 -16.80 -0.81
C GLU A 69 -11.68 -16.01 -1.78
N VAL A 70 -11.25 -14.81 -2.16
CA VAL A 70 -11.94 -14.00 -3.18
C VAL A 70 -11.41 -14.43 -4.55
N LYS A 71 -12.31 -14.82 -5.47
CA LYS A 71 -11.96 -15.30 -6.82
C LYS A 71 -12.68 -14.51 -7.92
N GLY A 72 -11.97 -14.26 -9.02
CA GLY A 72 -12.57 -13.76 -10.27
C GLY A 72 -13.19 -12.36 -10.13
N LYS A 73 -14.38 -12.16 -10.74
CA LYS A 73 -15.10 -10.87 -10.78
C LYS A 73 -15.79 -10.46 -9.47
N ASP A 74 -15.64 -11.24 -8.39
CA ASP A 74 -16.12 -10.89 -7.05
C ASP A 74 -15.18 -9.89 -6.33
N GLU A 75 -14.40 -9.12 -7.08
CA GLU A 75 -13.68 -7.95 -6.58
C GLU A 75 -14.69 -6.88 -6.14
N THR A 76 -15.25 -7.10 -4.95
CA THR A 76 -15.91 -6.08 -4.15
C THR A 76 -14.96 -4.89 -3.98
N GLY A 77 -15.49 -3.68 -3.75
CA GLY A 77 -14.65 -2.50 -3.51
C GLY A 77 -13.59 -2.74 -2.42
N VAL A 78 -13.91 -3.61 -1.45
CA VAL A 78 -13.04 -4.14 -0.39
C VAL A 78 -11.70 -4.69 -0.91
N VAL A 79 -11.67 -5.38 -2.06
CA VAL A 79 -10.43 -5.93 -2.62
C VAL A 79 -9.50 -4.82 -3.09
N LEU A 80 -10.03 -3.76 -3.72
CA LEU A 80 -9.23 -2.62 -4.13
C LEU A 80 -8.64 -1.92 -2.89
N TYR A 81 -9.44 -1.65 -1.85
CA TYR A 81 -8.92 -1.10 -0.59
C TYR A 81 -7.83 -1.99 0.00
N THR A 82 -8.05 -3.30 0.01
CA THR A 82 -7.08 -4.30 0.50
C THR A 82 -5.76 -4.21 -0.24
N ARG A 83 -5.78 -4.19 -1.57
CA ARG A 83 -4.58 -4.12 -2.42
C ARG A 83 -3.82 -2.81 -2.20
N VAL A 84 -4.54 -1.69 -2.08
CA VAL A 84 -3.94 -0.38 -1.76
C VAL A 84 -3.25 -0.40 -0.40
N ILE A 85 -3.93 -0.90 0.63
CA ILE A 85 -3.38 -0.94 1.99
C ILE A 85 -2.17 -1.86 2.06
N ALA A 86 -2.28 -3.08 1.51
CA ALA A 86 -1.17 -4.03 1.47
C ALA A 86 0.05 -3.42 0.76
N PHE A 87 -0.16 -2.72 -0.35
CA PHE A 87 0.89 -2.01 -1.06
C PHE A 87 1.53 -0.90 -0.21
N VAL A 88 0.74 0.06 0.28
CA VAL A 88 1.28 1.22 1.03
C VAL A 88 1.93 0.78 2.35
N ALA A 89 1.44 -0.29 2.96
CA ALA A 89 2.03 -0.86 4.16
C ALA A 89 3.29 -1.72 3.88
N SER A 90 3.51 -2.17 2.64
CA SER A 90 4.61 -3.07 2.29
C SER A 90 5.97 -2.41 2.43
N VAL A 91 6.88 -3.06 3.15
CA VAL A 91 8.29 -2.65 3.27
C VAL A 91 9.01 -2.77 1.92
N GLY A 92 8.66 -3.77 1.11
CA GLY A 92 9.21 -3.94 -0.24
C GLY A 92 8.86 -2.75 -1.14
N ALA A 93 7.58 -2.39 -1.17
CA ALA A 93 7.09 -1.22 -1.92
C ALA A 93 7.78 0.08 -1.49
N ILE A 94 7.90 0.30 -0.18
CA ILE A 94 8.63 1.46 0.37
C ILE A 94 10.07 1.46 -0.11
N THR A 95 10.76 0.32 -0.05
CA THR A 95 12.17 0.19 -0.44
C THR A 95 12.36 0.50 -1.92
N GLU A 96 11.46 0.02 -2.79
CA GLU A 96 11.53 0.31 -4.21
C GLU A 96 11.21 1.76 -4.56
N LEU A 97 10.21 2.37 -3.90
CA LEU A 97 9.94 3.79 -4.04
C LEU A 97 11.17 4.62 -3.66
N VAL A 98 11.84 4.26 -2.56
CA VAL A 98 13.10 4.89 -2.15
C VAL A 98 14.20 4.71 -3.21
N ALA A 99 14.36 3.49 -3.73
CA ALA A 99 15.40 3.18 -4.73
C ALA A 99 15.19 3.89 -6.07
N LEU A 100 13.94 4.09 -6.49
CA LEU A 100 13.57 4.75 -7.75
C LEU A 100 13.44 6.27 -7.61
N THR A 101 13.55 6.81 -6.40
CA THR A 101 13.46 8.25 -6.16
C THR A 101 14.76 8.95 -6.56
N PRO A 102 14.76 9.86 -7.57
CA PRO A 102 16.00 10.47 -8.06
C PRO A 102 16.68 11.41 -7.07
N ARG A 103 15.89 12.06 -6.21
CA ARG A 103 16.37 13.03 -5.22
C ARG A 103 15.67 12.79 -3.89
N LEU A 104 16.48 12.47 -2.89
CA LEU A 104 16.01 12.18 -1.54
C LEU A 104 16.49 13.29 -0.59
N SER A 105 15.58 13.78 0.24
CA SER A 105 15.90 14.64 1.37
C SER A 105 15.93 13.81 2.66
N ARG A 106 16.92 14.06 3.51
CA ARG A 106 17.09 13.36 4.78
C ARG A 106 17.29 14.35 5.91
N SER A 107 16.59 14.13 7.01
CA SER A 107 16.81 14.78 8.30
C SER A 107 16.77 13.71 9.39
N ASP A 108 17.94 13.38 9.95
CA ASP A 108 18.10 12.29 10.93
C ASP A 108 17.57 10.94 10.41
N ARG A 109 16.51 10.39 11.01
CA ARG A 109 15.84 9.14 10.65
C ARG A 109 14.59 9.35 9.80
N VAL A 110 14.40 10.56 9.27
CA VAL A 110 13.30 10.92 8.37
C VAL A 110 13.84 11.10 6.96
N TYR A 111 13.21 10.41 6.01
CA TYR A 111 13.53 10.40 4.60
C TYR A 111 12.31 10.86 3.80
N MET A 112 12.52 11.67 2.78
CA MET A 112 11.46 12.20 1.93
C MET A 112 11.89 12.19 0.48
N GLY A 113 10.93 11.94 -0.41
CA GLY A 113 11.19 11.87 -1.83
C GLY A 113 9.97 12.20 -2.66
N SER A 114 10.22 12.44 -3.93
CA SER A 114 9.19 12.67 -4.94
C SER A 114 9.60 12.02 -6.25
N LEU A 115 8.64 11.42 -6.93
CA LEU A 115 8.80 10.85 -8.27
C LEU A 115 7.54 11.09 -9.11
N VAL A 116 7.73 11.10 -10.42
CA VAL A 116 6.62 10.99 -11.37
C VAL A 116 6.07 9.57 -11.29
N THR A 117 4.76 9.41 -11.34
CA THR A 117 4.12 8.10 -11.12
C THR A 117 4.60 7.02 -12.10
N THR A 118 4.93 7.37 -13.35
CA THR A 118 5.49 6.43 -14.34
C THR A 118 6.90 5.93 -14.02
N THR A 119 7.57 6.51 -13.03
CA THR A 119 8.86 6.04 -12.49
C THR A 119 8.68 5.07 -11.32
N ALA A 120 7.47 4.98 -10.76
CA ALA A 120 7.18 4.05 -9.67
C ALA A 120 7.21 2.59 -10.17
N PRO A 121 7.31 1.59 -9.28
CA PRO A 121 7.19 0.19 -9.68
C PRO A 121 5.88 -0.08 -10.43
N HIS A 122 5.86 -1.02 -11.37
CA HIS A 122 4.70 -1.28 -12.24
C HIS A 122 3.41 -1.54 -11.45
N THR A 123 3.47 -2.33 -10.38
CA THR A 123 2.34 -2.58 -9.48
C THR A 123 1.74 -1.29 -8.90
N VAL A 124 2.56 -0.28 -8.64
CA VAL A 124 2.10 1.04 -8.16
C VAL A 124 1.36 1.77 -9.25
N GLN A 125 1.88 1.73 -10.48
CA GLN A 125 1.23 2.34 -11.63
C GLN A 125 -0.13 1.72 -11.89
N ASP A 126 -0.23 0.38 -11.82
CA ASP A 126 -1.47 -0.36 -12.04
C ASP A 126 -2.52 -0.03 -10.97
N ILE A 127 -2.13 -0.03 -9.69
CA ILE A 127 -3.03 0.35 -8.58
C ILE A 127 -3.53 1.78 -8.74
N LEU A 128 -2.65 2.73 -9.05
CA LEU A 128 -3.04 4.14 -9.21
C LEU A 128 -3.93 4.34 -10.43
N ALA A 129 -3.66 3.63 -11.54
CA ALA A 129 -4.52 3.64 -12.71
C ALA A 129 -5.91 3.11 -12.39
N GLU A 130 -6.01 2.02 -11.65
CA GLU A 130 -7.26 1.39 -11.23
C GLU A 130 -8.09 2.32 -10.33
N ILE A 131 -7.48 2.91 -9.29
CA ILE A 131 -8.12 3.89 -8.40
C ILE A 131 -8.63 5.11 -9.19
N ALA A 132 -7.91 5.52 -10.24
CA ALA A 132 -8.27 6.64 -11.08
C ALA A 132 -9.36 6.33 -12.13
N GLY A 133 -9.90 5.11 -12.13
CA GLY A 133 -10.90 4.68 -13.11
C GLY A 133 -10.32 4.24 -14.45
N GLY A 134 -9.11 3.69 -14.46
CA GLY A 134 -8.45 3.13 -15.64
C GLY A 134 -7.57 4.11 -16.40
N TRP A 135 -6.84 4.98 -15.69
CA TRP A 135 -5.95 5.96 -16.32
C TRP A 135 -4.89 5.31 -17.22
N SER A 136 -4.64 5.97 -18.33
CA SER A 136 -3.54 5.65 -19.23
C SER A 136 -2.19 6.06 -18.64
N ARG A 137 -1.12 5.51 -19.21
CA ARG A 137 0.27 5.89 -18.89
C ARG A 137 0.52 7.40 -19.04
N GLN A 138 -0.08 8.04 -20.05
CA GLN A 138 0.10 9.48 -20.28
C GLN A 138 -0.55 10.33 -19.19
N GLU A 139 -1.65 9.86 -18.59
CA GLU A 139 -2.29 10.52 -17.45
C GLU A 139 -1.46 10.32 -16.18
N LEU A 140 -0.93 9.11 -15.95
CA LEU A 140 -0.02 8.84 -14.85
C LEU A 140 1.25 9.70 -14.91
N GLU A 141 1.81 9.97 -16.09
CA GLU A 141 3.01 10.79 -16.27
C GLU A 141 2.82 12.24 -15.79
N LYS A 142 1.58 12.74 -15.75
CA LYS A 142 1.25 14.07 -15.24
C LYS A 142 1.11 14.09 -13.72
N SER A 143 1.09 12.93 -13.07
CA SER A 143 0.89 12.79 -11.63
C SER A 143 2.20 12.53 -10.90
N THR A 144 2.22 12.87 -9.61
CA THR A 144 3.40 12.75 -8.75
C THR A 144 3.09 11.97 -7.49
N LEU A 145 4.05 11.19 -7.03
CA LEU A 145 4.06 10.54 -5.73
C LEU A 145 5.07 11.25 -4.86
N ASN A 146 4.61 11.75 -3.72
CA ASN A 146 5.44 12.31 -2.67
C ASN A 146 5.36 11.38 -1.47
N TRP A 147 6.49 11.05 -0.87
CA TRP A 147 6.50 10.12 0.25
C TRP A 147 7.39 10.62 1.39
N LYS A 148 7.07 10.16 2.59
CA LYS A 148 7.84 10.39 3.80
C LYS A 148 7.95 9.10 4.59
N LEU A 149 9.17 8.66 4.86
CA LEU A 149 9.50 7.50 5.67
C LEU A 149 10.20 7.95 6.95
N THR A 150 9.71 7.49 8.10
CA THR A 150 10.36 7.66 9.40
C THR A 150 10.79 6.29 9.90
N LEU A 151 12.06 6.15 10.28
CA LEU A 151 12.61 4.91 10.84
C LEU A 151 12.66 4.97 12.37
N ASP A 152 12.52 3.81 13.02
CA ASP A 152 12.80 3.63 14.45
C ASP A 152 14.32 3.51 14.71
N GLU A 153 14.71 3.31 15.97
CA GLU A 153 16.10 3.18 16.41
C GLU A 153 16.82 1.96 15.81
N ARG A 154 16.05 0.92 15.44
CA ARG A 154 16.54 -0.33 14.83
C ARG A 154 16.56 -0.25 13.30
N ASN A 155 16.32 0.93 12.72
CA ASN A 155 16.21 1.17 11.28
C ASN A 155 15.02 0.45 10.62
N CYS A 156 13.99 0.09 11.39
CA CYS A 156 12.74 -0.42 10.85
C CYS A 156 11.78 0.73 10.55
N PRO A 157 10.87 0.62 9.56
CA PRO A 157 9.82 1.61 9.37
C PRO A 157 9.02 1.82 10.67
N ARG A 158 8.82 3.09 11.04
CA ARG A 158 7.97 3.52 12.15
C ARG A 158 6.70 4.19 11.63
N ALA A 159 6.84 5.00 10.58
CA ALA A 159 5.73 5.63 9.89
C ALA A 159 6.08 5.82 8.42
N PHE A 160 5.11 5.60 7.55
CA PHE A 160 5.20 5.89 6.13
C PHE A 160 3.99 6.70 5.70
N GLN A 161 4.22 7.78 4.97
CA GLN A 161 3.17 8.57 4.35
C GLN A 161 3.41 8.58 2.85
N LEU A 162 2.36 8.31 2.07
CA LEU A 162 2.34 8.41 0.62
C LEU A 162 1.26 9.41 0.21
N VAL A 163 1.64 10.39 -0.60
CA VAL A 163 0.74 11.40 -1.15
C VAL A 163 0.82 11.35 -2.66
N TRP A 164 -0.26 10.93 -3.30
CA TRP A 164 -0.41 10.99 -4.75
C TRP A 164 -1.13 12.28 -5.12
N ARG A 165 -0.59 13.01 -6.09
CA ARG A 165 -1.18 14.23 -6.64
C ARG A 165 -1.32 14.10 -8.14
N ALA A 166 -2.53 14.25 -8.61
CA ALA A 166 -2.90 13.99 -9.99
C ALA A 166 -3.71 15.16 -10.56
N PRO A 167 -3.22 15.85 -11.60
CA PRO A 167 -4.00 16.89 -12.25
C PRO A 167 -5.14 16.26 -13.04
N ILE A 168 -6.39 16.64 -12.75
CA ILE A 168 -7.60 16.21 -13.46
C ILE A 168 -8.31 17.45 -13.96
N GLN A 169 -8.27 17.68 -15.28
CA GLN A 169 -8.81 18.89 -15.91
C GLN A 169 -8.24 20.16 -15.26
N GLU A 170 -9.07 20.98 -14.62
CA GLU A 170 -8.69 22.21 -13.91
C GLU A 170 -8.47 22.02 -12.39
N ALA A 171 -8.58 20.78 -11.89
CA ALA A 171 -8.42 20.44 -10.48
C ALA A 171 -7.18 19.56 -10.23
N VAL A 172 -6.78 19.47 -8.97
CA VAL A 172 -5.79 18.49 -8.51
C VAL A 172 -6.47 17.52 -7.58
N LEU A 173 -6.50 16.25 -7.98
CA LEU A 173 -6.85 15.15 -7.08
C LEU A 173 -5.65 14.86 -6.20
N ALA A 174 -5.88 14.86 -4.89
CA ALA A 174 -4.88 14.51 -3.91
C ALA A 174 -5.37 13.32 -3.09
N SER A 175 -4.47 12.37 -2.89
CA SER A 175 -4.71 11.19 -2.09
C SER A 175 -3.59 11.10 -1.08
N SER A 176 -3.93 10.82 0.17
CA SER A 176 -2.95 10.67 1.24
C SER A 176 -3.24 9.38 1.97
N TRP A 177 -2.19 8.59 2.17
CA TRP A 177 -2.20 7.38 2.94
C TRP A 177 -1.08 7.41 3.96
N THR A 178 -1.38 6.98 5.18
CA THR A 178 -0.45 6.95 6.30
C THR A 178 -0.49 5.58 6.93
N THR A 179 0.66 4.94 7.05
CA THR A 179 0.86 3.68 7.77
C THR A 179 1.77 3.90 8.96
N GLY A 180 1.32 3.56 10.16
CA GLY A 180 2.14 3.48 11.37
C GLY A 180 2.54 2.04 11.68
N TYR A 181 3.77 1.82 12.13
CA TYR A 181 4.32 0.50 12.42
C TYR A 181 4.82 0.41 13.86
N SER A 182 4.63 -0.75 14.48
CA SER A 182 5.12 -1.05 15.83
C SER A 182 5.40 -2.54 16.04
N GLY A 183 6.04 -2.89 17.14
CA GLY A 183 6.14 -4.30 17.55
C GLY A 183 6.92 -5.21 16.59
N TRP A 184 7.94 -4.69 15.90
CA TRP A 184 8.78 -5.49 14.99
C TRP A 184 9.34 -6.74 15.67
N ARG A 185 9.04 -7.90 15.08
CA ARG A 185 9.34 -9.26 15.59
C ARG A 185 9.40 -10.29 14.46
N THR A 186 9.95 -11.47 14.73
CA THR A 186 9.84 -12.64 13.83
C THR A 186 8.42 -13.22 13.89
N GLY A 187 7.91 -13.73 12.77
CA GLY A 187 6.60 -14.36 12.70
C GLY A 187 6.15 -14.60 11.27
N THR A 188 5.06 -15.34 11.11
CA THR A 188 4.43 -15.71 9.84
C THR A 188 2.95 -15.34 9.84
N ILE A 189 2.37 -15.20 8.64
CA ILE A 189 0.94 -15.06 8.41
C ILE A 189 0.58 -16.12 7.38
N GLU A 190 -0.46 -16.89 7.66
CA GLU A 190 -0.90 -18.03 6.85
C GLU A 190 -2.32 -17.78 6.33
N ALA A 191 -2.64 -18.41 5.19
CA ALA A 191 -4.00 -18.41 4.67
C ALA A 191 -4.96 -19.12 5.64
N PRO A 192 -6.22 -18.67 5.78
CA PRO A 192 -7.24 -19.36 6.57
C PRO A 192 -7.43 -20.83 6.16
N GLN A 193 -7.84 -21.69 7.11
CA GLN A 193 -8.17 -23.09 6.85
C GLN A 193 -9.48 -23.26 6.09
#